data_AF-A0A1F8RZT1-F1
#
_entry.id   AF-A0A1F8RZT1-F1
#
_cell.length_a   1.000
_cell.length_b   1.000
_cell.length_c   1.000
_cell.angle_alpha   90.00
_cell.angle_beta   90.00
_cell.angle_gamma   90.00
#
_symmetry.space_group_name_H-M   'P 1'
#
loop_
_entity.id
_entity.type
_entity.pdbx_description
1 polymer ?
#
loop_
_entity_poly.entity_id
_entity_poly.type
_entity_poly.pdbx_seq_one_letter_code
_entity_poly.pdbx_strand_id
1 'polypeptide(L)'
;MNDKRPGIGSPLAPAGESLIERQLRGARETGAFDNLPHQGEPLPLVDDSAAGEWALAYRMLKNASFAPPWIEADKEVRALLARRDAILERAPRSSIVGRRRDREKLAQIVRDANAAILRVNLEAPTARQHRVPLDLEAELAALERAQAAE
;
A
#
# COMPACT_ATOMS: atom_id res chain seq x y z
N MET A 1 63.76 37.63 26.94
CA MET A 1 63.08 36.33 26.81
C MET A 1 61.66 36.47 27.34
N ASN A 2 60.69 36.76 26.47
CA ASN A 2 59.75 35.83 25.80
C ASN A 2 58.73 35.19 26.76
N ASP A 3 57.48 35.66 26.73
CA ASP A 3 56.34 34.93 26.14
C ASP A 3 55.01 35.56 26.57
N LYS A 4 54.56 36.59 25.84
CA LYS A 4 53.15 36.97 25.81
C LYS A 4 52.48 36.09 24.76
N ARG A 5 51.68 35.13 25.20
CA ARG A 5 50.81 34.31 24.32
C ARG A 5 49.82 35.25 23.61
N PRO A 6 49.74 35.26 22.27
CA PRO A 6 48.75 36.07 21.58
C PRO A 6 47.39 35.38 21.73
N GLY A 7 46.38 36.14 22.17
CA GLY A 7 45.00 35.70 22.15
C GLY A 7 44.59 35.42 20.71
N ILE A 8 44.24 34.18 20.41
CA ILE A 8 43.64 33.79 19.13
C ILE A 8 42.17 34.22 19.21
N GLY A 9 41.93 35.51 19.04
CA GLY A 9 40.66 35.95 18.47
C GLY A 9 40.69 35.52 17.01
N SER A 10 39.88 34.54 16.63
CA SER A 10 39.70 34.18 15.23
C SER A 10 38.77 35.21 14.59
N PRO A 11 39.22 36.00 13.59
CA PRO A 11 38.32 36.73 12.70
C PRO A 11 38.01 35.87 11.47
N LEU A 12 36.95 36.22 10.74
CA LEU A 12 36.40 35.61 9.50
C LEU A 12 35.35 34.51 9.75
N ALA A 13 34.07 34.65 9.35
CA ALA A 13 33.44 35.46 8.29
C ALA A 13 32.08 36.02 8.76
N PRO A 14 31.47 37.05 8.13
CA PRO A 14 30.07 37.35 8.42
C PRO A 14 29.26 36.09 8.10
N ALA A 15 28.43 35.64 9.03
CA ALA A 15 27.46 34.59 8.78
C ALA A 15 26.47 35.12 7.73
N GLY A 16 26.84 35.01 6.46
CA GLY A 16 25.98 35.27 5.33
C GLY A 16 24.84 34.27 5.44
N GLU A 17 23.65 34.80 5.65
CA GLU A 17 22.43 34.02 5.82
C GLU A 17 22.33 32.94 4.74
N SER A 18 22.14 31.68 5.17
CA SER A 18 22.11 30.53 4.27
C SER A 18 20.91 30.63 3.31
N LEU A 19 21.00 29.94 2.16
CA LEU A 19 19.87 29.86 1.22
C LEU A 19 18.59 29.36 1.89
N ILE A 20 18.71 28.40 2.81
CA ILE A 20 17.59 27.86 3.58
C ILE A 20 17.00 28.94 4.52
N GLU A 21 17.85 29.69 5.23
CA GLU A 21 17.40 30.75 6.15
C GLU A 21 16.69 31.89 5.41
N ARG A 22 17.22 32.34 4.26
CA ARG A 22 16.56 33.35 3.43
C ARG A 22 15.20 32.88 2.94
N GLN A 23 15.09 31.61 2.54
CA GLN A 23 13.84 31.05 2.05
C GLN A 23 12.80 30.91 3.16
N LEU A 24 13.22 30.53 4.37
CA LEU A 24 12.37 30.49 5.56
C LEU A 24 11.88 31.88 5.96
N ARG A 25 12.77 32.88 5.91
CA ARG A 25 12.45 34.29 6.19
C ARG A 25 11.43 34.83 5.20
N GLY A 26 11.66 34.64 3.90
CA GLY A 26 10.71 35.05 2.87
C GLY A 26 9.34 34.39 3.05
N ALA A 27 9.29 33.09 3.37
CA ALA A 27 8.03 32.39 3.65
C ALA A 27 7.31 32.92 4.91
N ARG A 28 8.05 33.38 5.92
CA ARG A 28 7.47 34.05 7.10
C ARG A 28 6.92 35.43 6.76
N GLU A 29 7.67 36.23 6.00
CA GLU A 29 7.26 37.58 5.59
C GLU A 29 6.01 37.58 4.71
N THR A 30 5.83 36.53 3.88
CA THR A 30 4.64 36.37 3.04
C THR A 30 3.46 35.72 3.77
N GLY A 31 3.58 35.42 5.07
CA GLY A 31 2.53 34.76 5.84
C GLY A 31 2.25 33.33 5.37
N ALA A 32 3.20 32.64 4.73
CA ALA A 32 3.00 31.27 4.24
C ALA A 32 2.76 30.22 5.36
N PHE A 33 2.99 30.61 6.61
CA PHE A 33 2.70 29.82 7.80
C PHE A 33 1.40 30.25 8.52
N ASP A 34 0.70 31.27 8.01
CA ASP A 34 -0.58 31.72 8.55
C ASP A 34 -1.72 30.92 7.90
N ASN A 35 -2.74 30.57 8.69
CA ASN A 35 -3.89 29.76 8.27
C ASN A 35 -3.52 28.39 7.68
N LEU A 36 -2.47 27.75 8.21
CA LEU A 36 -2.14 26.38 7.82
C LEU A 36 -3.33 25.43 8.12
N PRO A 37 -3.53 24.38 7.30
CA PRO A 37 -4.47 23.32 7.63
C PRO A 37 -4.16 22.77 9.03
N HIS A 38 -5.18 22.71 9.89
CA HIS A 38 -5.07 22.29 11.29
C HIS A 38 -4.23 23.24 12.19
N GLN A 39 -4.06 24.51 11.83
CA GLN A 39 -3.46 25.49 12.74
C GLN A 39 -4.24 25.58 14.05
N GLY A 40 -3.57 25.34 15.18
CA GLY A 40 -4.18 25.33 16.51
C GLY A 40 -4.86 24.01 16.90
N GLU A 41 -4.97 23.07 15.97
CA GLU A 41 -5.56 21.74 16.20
C GLU A 41 -4.48 20.64 16.12
N PRO A 42 -4.65 19.50 16.79
CA PRO A 42 -3.79 18.35 16.59
C PRO A 42 -3.77 17.93 15.11
N LEU A 43 -2.57 17.76 14.54
CA LEU A 43 -2.44 17.24 13.19
C LEU A 43 -3.05 15.82 13.11
N PRO A 44 -3.75 15.48 12.02
CA PRO A 44 -4.22 14.11 11.81
C PRO A 44 -3.03 13.17 11.73
N LEU A 45 -2.90 12.30 12.73
CA LEU A 45 -1.88 11.26 12.75
C LEU A 45 -2.24 10.21 11.70
N VAL A 46 -1.45 10.15 10.63
CA VAL A 46 -1.51 9.03 9.70
C VAL A 46 -0.67 7.91 10.29
N ASP A 47 -1.32 6.81 10.67
CA ASP A 47 -0.63 5.60 11.11
C ASP A 47 -0.10 4.82 9.91
N ASP A 48 1.13 5.16 9.51
CA ASP A 48 1.89 4.43 8.49
C ASP A 48 2.86 3.41 9.13
N SER A 49 2.72 3.09 10.42
CA SER A 49 3.64 2.16 11.11
C SER A 49 3.67 0.77 10.47
N ALA A 50 2.55 0.35 9.89
CA ALA A 50 2.42 -0.90 9.14
C ALA A 50 3.21 -0.92 7.82
N ALA A 51 3.68 0.22 7.32
CA ALA A 51 4.52 0.30 6.13
C ALA A 51 6.03 0.27 6.46
N GLY A 52 6.42 0.44 7.72
CA GLY A 52 7.83 0.46 8.15
C GLY A 52 8.68 1.42 7.31
N GLU A 53 9.77 0.93 6.75
CA GLU A 53 10.69 1.71 5.89
C GLU A 53 10.02 2.21 4.59
N TRP A 54 8.90 1.61 4.16
CA TRP A 54 8.16 1.99 2.96
C TRP A 54 7.16 3.14 3.17
N ALA A 55 6.98 3.61 4.41
CA ALA A 55 6.00 4.65 4.75
C ALA A 55 6.17 5.92 3.89
N LEU A 56 7.41 6.37 3.67
CA LEU A 56 7.70 7.55 2.85
C LEU A 56 7.31 7.34 1.39
N ALA A 57 7.68 6.19 0.81
CA ALA A 57 7.37 5.87 -0.58
C ALA A 57 5.85 5.83 -0.82
N TYR A 58 5.09 5.23 0.10
CA TYR A 58 3.62 5.20 -0.01
C TYR A 58 2.97 6.56 0.20
N ARG A 59 3.49 7.40 1.11
CA ARG A 59 3.03 8.79 1.23
C ARG A 59 3.22 9.55 -0.07
N MET A 60 4.36 9.37 -0.75
CA MET A 60 4.61 9.99 -2.06
C MET A 60 3.62 9.48 -3.12
N LEU A 61 3.40 8.17 -3.21
CA LEU A 61 2.42 7.56 -4.12
C LEU A 61 1.00 8.09 -3.85
N LYS A 62 0.56 8.07 -2.59
CA LYS A 62 -0.76 8.55 -2.16
C LYS A 62 -0.96 10.03 -2.46
N ASN A 63 0.06 10.86 -2.22
CA ASN A 63 0.02 12.29 -2.54
C ASN A 63 -0.03 12.56 -4.04
N ALA A 64 0.48 11.63 -4.86
CA ALA A 64 0.37 11.67 -6.32
C ALA A 64 -0.91 11.01 -6.86
N SER A 65 -1.86 10.63 -5.99
CA SER A 65 -3.09 9.88 -6.33
C SER A 65 -2.85 8.49 -6.93
N PHE A 66 -1.68 7.88 -6.68
CA PHE A 66 -1.37 6.51 -7.10
C PHE A 66 -1.43 5.53 -5.91
N ALA A 67 -2.00 4.35 -6.15
CA ALA A 67 -2.01 3.27 -5.18
C ALA A 67 -0.71 2.44 -5.25
N PRO A 68 -0.17 2.00 -4.10
CA PRO A 68 0.90 1.00 -4.09
C PRO A 68 0.55 -0.24 -4.93
N PRO A 69 1.53 -0.86 -5.63
CA PRO A 69 1.30 -2.01 -6.51
C PRO A 69 0.54 -3.18 -5.86
N TRP A 70 0.85 -3.50 -4.60
CA TRP A 70 0.20 -4.58 -3.86
C TRP A 70 -1.28 -4.30 -3.57
N ILE A 71 -1.71 -3.03 -3.52
CA ILE A 71 -3.14 -2.68 -3.37
C ILE A 71 -3.90 -3.01 -4.65
N GLU A 72 -3.32 -2.75 -5.81
CA GLU A 72 -3.94 -3.12 -7.09
C GLU A 72 -3.99 -4.64 -7.26
N ALA A 73 -2.94 -5.36 -6.86
CA ALA A 73 -2.95 -6.82 -6.77
C ALA A 73 -4.06 -7.33 -5.82
N ASP A 74 -4.25 -6.69 -4.65
CA ASP A 74 -5.30 -7.07 -3.71
C ASP A 74 -6.71 -6.85 -4.28
N LYS A 75 -6.92 -5.77 -5.03
CA LYS A 75 -8.19 -5.53 -5.76
C LYS A 75 -8.45 -6.62 -6.79
N GLU A 76 -7.43 -7.04 -7.52
CA GLU A 76 -7.50 -8.14 -8.48
C GLU A 76 -7.90 -9.45 -7.79
N VAL A 77 -7.26 -9.79 -6.66
CA VAL A 77 -7.63 -10.95 -5.83
C VAL A 77 -9.11 -10.89 -5.44
N ARG A 78 -9.59 -9.75 -4.92
CA ARG A 78 -10.99 -9.59 -4.53
C ARG A 78 -11.96 -9.78 -5.69
N ALA A 79 -11.63 -9.26 -6.87
CA ALA A 79 -12.44 -9.43 -8.06
C ALA A 79 -12.51 -10.89 -8.52
N LEU A 80 -11.40 -11.63 -8.43
CA LEU A 80 -11.35 -13.05 -8.74
C LEU A 80 -12.14 -13.89 -7.73
N LEU A 81 -12.04 -13.59 -6.44
CA LEU A 81 -12.82 -14.25 -5.39
C LEU A 81 -14.33 -14.04 -5.59
N ALA A 82 -14.77 -12.82 -5.92
CA ALA A 82 -16.18 -12.56 -6.23
C ALA A 82 -16.69 -13.38 -7.43
N ARG A 83 -15.85 -13.57 -8.47
CA ARG A 83 -16.19 -14.44 -9.60
C ARG A 83 -16.28 -15.91 -9.20
N ARG A 84 -15.39 -16.37 -8.33
CA ARG A 84 -15.43 -17.72 -7.75
C ARG A 84 -16.73 -17.93 -6.97
N ASP A 85 -17.12 -16.98 -6.13
CA ASP A 85 -18.36 -17.06 -5.34
C ASP A 85 -19.59 -17.13 -6.23
N ALA A 86 -19.65 -16.31 -7.29
CA ALA A 86 -20.73 -16.35 -8.27
C ALA A 86 -20.84 -17.69 -9.02
N ILE A 87 -19.74 -18.44 -9.18
CA ILE A 87 -19.80 -19.81 -9.75
C ILE A 87 -20.45 -20.77 -8.75
N LEU A 88 -20.09 -20.69 -7.47
CA LEU A 88 -20.60 -21.59 -6.44
C LEU A 88 -22.08 -21.32 -6.13
N GLU A 89 -22.49 -20.05 -6.12
CA GLU A 89 -23.89 -19.67 -5.91
C GLU A 89 -24.82 -20.21 -7.01
N ARG A 90 -24.36 -20.23 -8.27
CA ARG A 90 -25.15 -20.77 -9.38
C ARG A 90 -25.07 -22.30 -9.49
N ALA A 91 -24.07 -22.93 -8.86
CA ALA A 91 -23.75 -24.34 -9.03
C ALA A 91 -24.94 -25.32 -8.82
N PRO A 92 -25.85 -25.12 -7.84
CA PRO A 92 -27.01 -26.01 -7.67
C PRO A 92 -27.94 -26.04 -8.89
N ARG A 93 -27.99 -24.93 -9.65
CA ARG A 93 -28.88 -24.77 -10.82
C ARG A 93 -28.19 -25.09 -12.14
N SER A 94 -26.91 -25.46 -12.12
CA SER A 94 -26.12 -25.71 -13.32
C SER A 94 -26.50 -27.03 -14.00
N SER A 95 -26.79 -26.96 -15.30
CA SER A 95 -26.99 -28.13 -16.17
C SER A 95 -25.72 -28.97 -16.28
N ILE A 96 -25.80 -30.21 -16.78
CA ILE A 96 -24.64 -31.10 -16.94
C ILE A 96 -23.50 -30.44 -17.73
N VAL A 97 -23.82 -29.77 -18.85
CA VAL A 97 -22.84 -28.99 -19.64
C VAL A 97 -22.34 -27.77 -18.87
N GLY A 98 -23.23 -27.12 -18.11
CA GLY A 98 -22.88 -26.02 -17.20
C GLY A 98 -21.87 -26.43 -16.13
N ARG A 99 -22.04 -27.61 -15.51
CA ARG A 99 -21.15 -28.13 -14.46
C ARG A 99 -19.72 -28.32 -14.95
N ARG A 100 -19.53 -28.89 -16.15
CA ARG A 100 -18.20 -29.02 -16.76
C ARG A 100 -17.55 -27.65 -16.98
N ARG A 101 -18.31 -26.71 -17.55
CA ARG A 101 -17.83 -25.34 -17.79
C ARG A 101 -17.49 -24.61 -16.49
N ASP A 102 -18.30 -24.79 -15.45
CA ASP A 102 -18.08 -24.20 -14.13
C ASP A 102 -16.81 -24.74 -13.49
N ARG A 103 -16.55 -26.05 -13.61
CA ARG A 103 -15.30 -26.69 -13.15
C ARG A 103 -14.07 -26.08 -13.83
N GLU A 104 -14.08 -26.01 -15.16
CA GLU A 104 -12.97 -25.44 -15.95
C GLU A 104 -12.72 -23.96 -15.60
N LYS A 105 -13.79 -23.17 -15.47
CA LYS A 105 -13.72 -21.76 -15.08
C LYS A 105 -13.21 -21.57 -13.65
N LEU A 106 -13.70 -22.36 -12.70
CA LEU A 106 -13.25 -22.29 -11.32
C LEU A 106 -11.75 -22.60 -11.22
N ALA A 107 -11.28 -23.65 -11.91
CA ALA A 107 -9.87 -23.99 -11.95
C ALA A 107 -8.99 -22.89 -12.55
N GLN A 108 -9.50 -22.13 -13.53
CA GLN A 108 -8.81 -20.96 -14.07
C GLN A 108 -8.77 -19.82 -13.05
N ILE A 109 -9.91 -19.49 -12.42
CA ILE A 109 -10.00 -18.42 -11.42
C ILE A 109 -9.08 -18.70 -10.22
N VAL A 110 -9.01 -19.95 -9.74
CA VAL A 110 -8.10 -20.32 -8.64
C VAL A 110 -6.65 -20.10 -9.02
N ARG A 111 -6.24 -20.49 -10.24
CA ARG A 111 -4.87 -20.23 -10.73
C ARG A 111 -4.56 -18.74 -10.81
N ASP A 112 -5.47 -17.97 -11.39
CA ASP A 112 -5.31 -16.52 -11.52
C ASP A 112 -5.27 -15.83 -10.15
N ALA A 113 -6.13 -16.25 -9.23
CA ALA A 113 -6.18 -15.72 -7.86
C ALA A 113 -4.89 -16.02 -7.10
N ASN A 114 -4.35 -17.23 -7.23
CA ASN A 114 -3.10 -17.61 -6.59
C ASN A 114 -1.91 -16.84 -7.16
N ALA A 115 -1.89 -16.54 -8.47
CA ALA A 115 -0.87 -15.68 -9.06
C ALA A 115 -0.95 -14.24 -8.53
N ALA A 116 -2.16 -13.68 -8.39
CA ALA A 116 -2.37 -12.36 -7.81
C ALA A 116 -2.04 -12.33 -6.30
N ILE A 117 -2.37 -13.38 -5.55
CA ILE A 117 -1.99 -13.56 -4.14
C ILE A 117 -0.48 -13.59 -3.98
N LEU A 118 0.23 -14.31 -4.87
CA LEU A 118 1.69 -14.33 -4.86
C LEU A 118 2.27 -12.92 -5.02
N ARG A 119 1.72 -12.11 -5.96
CA ARG A 119 2.12 -10.71 -6.11
C ARG A 119 1.90 -9.90 -4.84
N VAL A 120 0.71 -10.00 -4.22
CA VAL A 120 0.43 -9.34 -2.93
C VAL A 120 1.49 -9.73 -1.89
N ASN A 121 1.80 -11.03 -1.77
CA ASN A 121 2.72 -11.53 -0.75
C ASN A 121 4.19 -11.14 -1.00
N LEU A 122 4.57 -10.87 -2.26
CA LEU A 122 5.91 -10.43 -2.62
C LEU A 122 6.10 -8.91 -2.48
N GLU A 123 5.04 -8.14 -2.79
CA GLU A 123 5.10 -6.68 -2.85
C GLU A 123 4.66 -6.01 -1.53
N ALA A 124 3.93 -6.74 -0.68
CA ALA A 124 3.50 -6.24 0.61
C ALA A 124 4.69 -6.08 1.57
N PRO A 125 4.76 -4.97 2.31
CA PRO A 125 5.86 -4.70 3.23
C PRO A 125 5.78 -5.53 4.52
N THR A 126 4.59 -6.01 4.89
CA THR A 126 4.40 -6.82 6.09
C THR A 126 3.49 -8.02 5.86
N ALA A 127 3.73 -9.08 6.65
CA ALA A 127 2.93 -10.29 6.62
C ALA A 127 1.43 -10.05 6.94
N ARG A 128 1.07 -8.91 7.54
CA ARG A 128 -0.34 -8.56 7.80
C ARG A 128 -1.15 -8.33 6.53
N GLN A 129 -0.49 -7.91 5.44
CA GLN A 129 -1.14 -7.71 4.14
C GLN A 129 -1.10 -8.99 3.28
N HIS A 130 -0.40 -10.03 3.71
CA HIS A 130 -0.31 -11.27 2.94
C HIS A 130 -1.65 -12.00 2.92
N ARG A 131 -1.89 -12.71 1.82
CA ARG A 131 -3.06 -13.54 1.58
C ARG A 131 -2.68 -15.02 1.56
N VAL A 132 -3.59 -15.86 2.02
CA VAL A 132 -3.44 -17.32 1.96
C VAL A 132 -3.85 -17.79 0.56
N PRO A 133 -3.01 -18.58 -0.14
CA PRO A 133 -3.37 -19.14 -1.44
C PRO A 133 -4.55 -20.11 -1.33
N LEU A 134 -5.35 -20.17 -2.38
CA LEU A 134 -6.46 -21.11 -2.50
C LEU A 134 -5.94 -22.51 -2.85
N ASP A 135 -6.54 -23.52 -2.25
CA ASP A 135 -6.30 -24.92 -2.60
C ASP A 135 -7.30 -25.35 -3.70
N LEU A 136 -6.77 -25.70 -4.87
CA LEU A 136 -7.58 -26.09 -6.02
C LEU A 136 -8.47 -27.30 -5.74
N GLU A 137 -7.95 -28.32 -5.04
CA GLU A 137 -8.70 -29.54 -4.76
C GLU A 137 -9.85 -29.25 -3.80
N ALA A 138 -9.60 -28.44 -2.76
CA ALA A 138 -10.63 -28.01 -1.82
C ALA A 138 -11.74 -27.19 -2.51
N GLU A 139 -11.39 -26.31 -3.43
CA GLU A 139 -12.32 -25.48 -4.20
C GLU A 139 -13.17 -26.32 -5.16
N LEU A 140 -12.57 -27.30 -5.85
CA LEU A 140 -13.31 -28.22 -6.72
C LEU A 140 -14.27 -29.12 -5.92
N ALA A 141 -13.83 -29.62 -4.76
CA ALA A 141 -14.70 -30.38 -3.87
C ALA A 141 -15.87 -29.53 -3.34
N ALA A 142 -15.66 -28.24 -3.06
CA ALA A 142 -16.73 -27.33 -2.69
C ALA A 142 -17.76 -27.13 -3.81
N LEU A 143 -17.29 -27.01 -5.06
CA LEU A 143 -18.15 -26.94 -6.23
C LEU A 143 -19.00 -28.20 -6.39
N GLU A 144 -18.40 -29.38 -6.25
CA GLU A 144 -19.11 -30.66 -6.35
C GLU A 144 -20.20 -30.78 -5.26
N ARG A 145 -19.89 -30.41 -4.02
CA ARG A 145 -20.88 -30.35 -2.93
C ARG A 145 -22.03 -29.39 -3.25
N ALA A 146 -21.73 -28.21 -3.80
CA ALA A 146 -22.76 -27.25 -4.19
C ALA A 146 -23.63 -27.74 -5.35
N GLN A 147 -23.08 -28.53 -6.28
CA GLN A 147 -23.84 -29.14 -7.37
C GLN A 147 -24.70 -30.33 -6.95
N ALA A 148 -24.34 -30.98 -5.84
CA ALA A 148 -25.06 -32.12 -5.26
C ALA A 148 -26.11 -31.71 -4.22
N ALA A 149 -26.14 -30.44 -3.80
CA ALA A 149 -27.17 -29.90 -2.93
C ALA A 149 -28.45 -29.66 -3.75
N GLU A 150 -29.40 -30.59 -3.62
CA GLU A 150 -30.74 -30.59 -4.25
C GLU A 150 -31.79 -29.92 -3.36
#